data_AF-A0A653DAK0-F1
#
_entry.id   AF-A0A653DAK0-F1
#
_cell.length_a   1.000
_cell.length_b   1.000
_cell.length_c   1.000
_cell.angle_alpha   90.00
_cell.angle_beta   90.00
_cell.angle_gamma   90.00
#
_symmetry.space_group_name_H-M   'P 1'
#
loop_
_entity.id
_entity.type
_entity.pdbx_description
1 polymer ?
#
loop_
_entity_poly.entity_id
_entity_poly.type
_entity_poly.pdbx_seq_one_letter_code
_entity_poly.pdbx_strand_id
1 'polypeptide(L)'
;MDFIGRDALLKQREEGVKRMYIHLVLEDHDSEIDLWPWGGEPIYRDGKYVGMTTTTGYGYTFKKQVCLGFIENIDSRGEKQTVTHDYVTSGHFEVDIAGIRYSASRHWKKLKIPDNFRNLDISR
;
A
#
# COMPACT_ATOMS: atom_id res chain seq x y z
N MET A 1 -25.20 -14.55 11.14
CA MET A 1 -25.14 -13.57 12.24
C MET A 1 -25.43 -12.20 11.64
N ASP A 2 -26.34 -11.44 12.24
CA ASP A 2 -26.72 -10.11 11.79
C ASP A 2 -25.97 -9.05 12.60
N PHE A 3 -25.41 -8.03 11.94
CA PHE A 3 -24.57 -7.00 12.58
C PHE A 3 -24.64 -5.68 11.81
N ILE A 4 -24.37 -4.57 12.51
CA ILE A 4 -24.40 -3.21 11.94
C ILE A 4 -23.41 -3.13 10.77
N GLY A 5 -23.92 -2.80 9.58
CA GLY A 5 -23.11 -2.67 8.35
C GLY A 5 -23.03 -3.93 7.49
N ARG A 6 -23.69 -5.04 7.86
CA ARG A 6 -23.74 -6.27 7.05
C ARG A 6 -24.21 -6.02 5.62
N ASP A 7 -25.34 -5.34 5.44
CA ASP A 7 -25.92 -5.10 4.12
C ASP A 7 -25.06 -4.15 3.28
N ALA A 8 -24.42 -3.17 3.93
CA ALA A 8 -23.46 -2.27 3.28
C ALA A 8 -22.23 -3.04 2.76
N LEU A 9 -21.70 -3.99 3.53
CA LEU A 9 -20.59 -4.85 3.11
C LEU A 9 -20.99 -5.81 1.99
N LEU A 10 -22.20 -6.36 2.02
CA LEU A 10 -22.71 -7.21 0.93
C LEU A 10 -22.82 -6.43 -0.38
N LYS A 11 -23.39 -5.22 -0.33
CA LYS A 11 -23.45 -4.30 -1.46
C LYS A 11 -22.05 -3.95 -1.98
N GLN A 12 -21.12 -3.61 -1.10
CA GLN A 12 -19.73 -3.31 -1.47
C GLN A 12 -19.02 -4.51 -2.09
N ARG A 13 -19.33 -5.73 -1.65
CA ARG A 13 -18.79 -6.96 -2.25
C ARG A 13 -19.33 -7.18 -3.67
N GLU A 14 -20.59 -6.86 -3.93
CA GLU A 14 -21.23 -7.00 -5.25
C GLU A 14 -20.77 -5.90 -6.23
N GLU A 15 -20.71 -4.65 -5.78
CA GLU A 15 -20.28 -3.49 -6.60
C GLU A 15 -18.76 -3.44 -6.78
N GLY A 16 -18.02 -4.02 -5.84
CA GLY A 16 -16.56 -3.97 -5.77
C GLY A 16 -16.03 -2.71 -5.07
N VAL A 17 -14.74 -2.75 -4.70
CA VAL A 17 -14.09 -1.64 -4.00
C VAL A 17 -13.50 -0.63 -4.98
N LYS A 18 -13.82 0.65 -4.84
CA LYS A 18 -13.26 1.74 -5.65
C LYS A 18 -11.95 2.32 -5.11
N ARG A 19 -11.57 1.90 -3.90
CA ARG A 19 -10.37 2.33 -3.19
C ARG A 19 -9.80 1.14 -2.43
N MET A 20 -8.49 0.92 -2.52
CA MET A 20 -7.80 -0.19 -1.85
C MET A 20 -6.62 0.31 -1.04
N TYR A 21 -6.44 -0.25 0.15
CA TYR A 21 -5.26 0.01 0.97
C TYR A 21 -4.13 -0.93 0.56
N ILE A 22 -2.98 -0.36 0.19
CA ILE A 22 -1.82 -1.11 -0.30
C ILE A 22 -0.59 -0.85 0.54
N HIS A 23 0.36 -1.78 0.43
CA HIS A 23 1.63 -1.77 1.11
C HIS A 23 2.75 -1.80 0.07
N LEU A 24 3.57 -0.75 0.09
CA LEU A 24 4.64 -0.48 -0.86
C LEU A 24 5.98 -0.44 -0.12
N VAL A 25 6.99 -1.09 -0.70
CA VAL A 25 8.36 -1.06 -0.22
C VAL A 25 9.19 -0.36 -1.28
N LEU A 26 9.92 0.68 -0.89
CA LEU A 26 10.77 1.42 -1.82
C LEU A 26 12.01 0.59 -2.13
N GLU A 27 12.29 0.39 -3.42
CA GLU A 27 13.38 -0.47 -3.87
C GLU A 27 14.71 0.29 -3.97
N ASP A 28 14.65 1.54 -4.45
CA ASP A 28 15.82 2.36 -4.77
C ASP A 28 16.01 3.57 -3.81
N HIS A 29 15.43 3.50 -2.61
CA HIS A 29 15.57 4.53 -1.58
C HIS A 29 16.70 4.18 -0.61
N ASP A 30 17.67 5.08 -0.47
CA ASP A 30 18.76 4.95 0.50
C ASP A 30 18.46 5.80 1.73
N SER A 31 18.24 5.13 2.86
CA SER A 31 17.82 5.78 4.11
C SER A 31 18.85 6.73 4.72
N GLU A 32 20.12 6.69 4.31
CA GLU A 32 21.17 7.55 4.87
C GLU A 32 21.30 8.88 4.11
N ILE A 33 20.92 8.90 2.82
CA ILE A 33 21.08 10.08 1.94
C ILE A 33 19.74 10.67 1.51
N ASP A 34 18.72 9.83 1.32
CA ASP A 34 17.44 10.25 0.79
C ASP A 34 16.50 10.70 1.91
N LEU A 35 15.61 11.63 1.56
CA LEU A 35 14.61 12.13 2.49
C LEU A 35 13.63 11.02 2.88
N TRP A 36 13.33 10.94 4.18
CA TRP A 36 12.37 9.97 4.69
C TRP A 36 10.93 10.44 4.42
N PRO A 37 10.04 9.53 4.02
CA PRO A 37 8.63 9.85 3.86
C PRO A 37 7.94 9.96 5.24
N TRP A 38 7.01 10.90 5.38
CA TRP A 38 6.27 11.21 6.60
C TRP A 38 4.77 10.87 6.51
N GLY A 39 4.27 10.62 5.31
CA GLY A 39 2.85 10.46 5.00
C GLY A 39 2.31 11.64 4.21
N GLY A 40 1.43 11.37 3.24
CA GLY A 40 0.97 12.37 2.28
C GLY A 40 1.76 12.38 0.97
N GLU A 41 2.66 11.42 0.77
CA GLU A 41 3.40 11.27 -0.47
C GLU A 41 2.51 10.73 -1.59
N PRO A 42 2.48 11.38 -2.77
CA PRO A 42 1.72 10.89 -3.91
C PRO A 42 2.21 9.51 -4.38
N ILE A 43 1.26 8.62 -4.65
CA ILE A 43 1.48 7.30 -5.22
C ILE A 43 1.13 7.36 -6.70
N TYR A 44 2.07 6.90 -7.53
CA TYR A 44 1.90 6.77 -8.97
C TYR A 44 1.84 5.30 -9.38
N ARG A 45 1.05 5.01 -10.41
CA ARG A 45 1.02 3.72 -11.12
C ARG A 45 1.23 3.99 -12.60
N ASP A 46 2.26 3.39 -13.19
CA ASP A 46 2.64 3.59 -14.59
C ASP A 46 2.68 5.09 -14.97
N GLY A 47 3.29 5.91 -14.10
CA GLY A 47 3.42 7.36 -14.26
C GLY A 47 2.17 8.20 -13.97
N LYS A 48 1.01 7.60 -13.68
CA LYS A 48 -0.24 8.30 -13.35
C LYS A 48 -0.48 8.35 -11.85
N TYR A 49 -0.92 9.49 -11.35
CA TYR A 49 -1.33 9.62 -9.95
C TYR A 49 -2.52 8.71 -9.66
N VAL A 50 -2.42 7.89 -8.62
CA VAL A 50 -3.47 6.93 -8.23
C VAL A 50 -3.85 7.03 -6.75
N GLY A 51 -3.16 7.83 -5.95
CA GLY A 51 -3.48 7.95 -4.54
C GLY A 51 -2.33 8.53 -3.73
N MET A 52 -2.36 8.28 -2.42
CA MET A 52 -1.44 8.91 -1.50
C MET A 52 -1.14 8.00 -0.30
N THR A 53 0.08 8.09 0.22
CA THR A 53 0.47 7.41 1.45
C THR A 53 -0.25 8.03 2.64
N THR A 54 -0.54 7.21 3.64
CA THR A 54 -1.13 7.62 4.92
C THR A 54 -0.23 7.29 6.09
N THR A 55 0.60 6.27 5.95
CA THR A 55 1.49 5.79 7.00
C THR A 55 2.78 5.33 6.38
N THR A 56 3.89 5.76 6.96
CA THR A 56 5.22 5.46 6.46
C THR A 56 6.09 4.97 7.62
N GLY A 57 7.15 4.24 7.31
CA GLY A 57 8.10 3.79 8.32
C GLY A 57 9.22 2.97 7.74
N TYR A 58 10.26 2.77 8.53
CA TYR A 58 11.43 2.02 8.11
C TYR A 58 11.39 0.58 8.61
N GLY A 59 11.46 -0.37 7.66
CA GLY A 59 11.50 -1.78 7.95
C GLY A 59 12.92 -2.25 8.23
N TYR A 60 13.36 -2.21 9.49
CA TYR A 60 14.73 -2.61 9.90
C TYR A 60 15.14 -4.03 9.47
N THR A 61 14.18 -4.95 9.32
CA THR A 61 14.47 -6.33 8.86
C THR A 61 14.94 -6.36 7.40
N PHE A 62 14.42 -5.45 6.56
CA PHE A 62 14.74 -5.37 5.13
C PHE A 62 15.69 -4.22 4.80
N LYS A 63 15.93 -3.32 5.77
CA LYS A 63 16.65 -2.07 5.59
C LYS A 63 16.07 -1.20 4.46
N LYS A 64 14.74 -1.16 4.38
CA LYS A 64 14.01 -0.43 3.33
C LYS A 64 12.91 0.44 3.92
N GLN A 65 12.62 1.54 3.23
CA GLN A 65 11.45 2.33 3.53
C GLN A 65 10.17 1.65 3.07
N VAL A 66 9.14 1.84 3.88
CA VAL A 66 7.84 1.22 3.73
C VAL A 66 6.78 2.31 3.77
N CYS A 67 5.89 2.27 2.79
CA CYS A 67 4.80 3.21 2.64
C CYS A 67 3.49 2.43 2.51
N LEU A 68 2.49 2.82 3.29
CA LEU A 68 1.13 2.32 3.19
C LEU A 68 0.22 3.48 2.81
N GLY A 69 -0.77 3.19 1.99
CA GLY A 69 -1.65 4.22 1.47
C GLY A 69 -2.82 3.64 0.72
N PHE A 70 -3.73 4.53 0.33
CA PHE A 70 -4.86 4.13 -0.49
C PHE A 70 -4.61 4.50 -1.95
N ILE A 71 -4.99 3.59 -2.84
CA ILE A 71 -5.04 3.81 -4.27
C ILE A 71 -6.47 3.72 -4.79
N GLU A 72 -6.72 4.42 -5.88
CA GLU A 72 -7.95 4.44 -6.64
C GLU A 72 -7.63 4.15 -8.12
N ASN A 73 -8.57 3.52 -8.82
CA ASN A 73 -8.48 3.33 -10.26
C ASN A 73 -9.36 4.39 -10.93
N ILE A 74 -8.74 5.45 -11.44
CA ILE A 74 -9.44 6.55 -12.10
C ILE A 74 -9.18 6.44 -13.59
N ASP A 75 -10.25 6.35 -14.38
CA ASP A 75 -10.13 6.29 -15.83
C ASP A 75 -9.77 7.66 -16.44
N SER A 76 -9.57 7.70 -17.76
CA SER A 76 -9.24 8.95 -18.47
C SER A 76 -10.38 9.99 -18.46
N ARG A 77 -11.59 9.61 -18.05
CA ARG A 77 -12.76 10.49 -17.92
C ARG A 77 -12.93 11.00 -16.49
N GLY A 78 -12.07 10.56 -15.55
CA GLY A 78 -12.14 10.94 -14.15
C GLY A 78 -13.07 10.06 -13.31
N GLU A 79 -13.61 8.98 -13.87
CA GLU A 79 -14.54 8.11 -13.16
C GLU A 79 -13.82 7.03 -12.36
N LYS A 80 -14.33 6.80 -11.14
CA LYS A 80 -13.77 5.79 -10.22
C LYS A 80 -14.23 4.39 -10.61
N GLN A 81 -13.28 3.61 -11.11
CA GLN A 81 -13.42 2.20 -11.46
C GLN A 81 -13.11 1.31 -10.25
N THR A 82 -13.58 0.07 -10.31
CA THR A 82 -13.26 -0.93 -9.30
C THR A 82 -11.77 -1.25 -9.33
N VAL A 83 -11.15 -1.26 -8.15
CA VAL A 83 -9.76 -1.65 -7.95
C VAL A 83 -9.71 -3.17 -7.85
N THR A 84 -9.41 -3.81 -8.98
CA THR A 84 -9.29 -5.28 -9.07
C THR A 84 -7.92 -5.74 -8.58
N HIS A 85 -7.82 -7.03 -8.24
CA HIS A 85 -6.52 -7.63 -7.92
C HIS A 85 -5.52 -7.51 -9.08
N ASP A 86 -6.00 -7.67 -10.32
CA ASP A 86 -5.17 -7.51 -11.52
C ASP A 86 -4.64 -6.09 -11.69
N TYR A 87 -5.47 -5.07 -11.43
CA TYR A 87 -5.05 -3.67 -11.45
C TYR A 87 -3.89 -3.39 -10.49
N VAL A 88 -3.98 -3.96 -9.29
CA VAL A 88 -2.91 -3.86 -8.30
C VAL A 88 -1.72 -4.70 -8.70
N THR A 89 -1.89 -5.86 -9.35
CA THR A 89 -0.80 -6.81 -9.58
C THR A 89 0.03 -6.59 -10.84
N SER A 90 -0.53 -5.95 -11.86
CA SER A 90 0.13 -5.74 -13.16
C SER A 90 0.92 -4.42 -13.25
N GLY A 91 0.61 -3.43 -12.43
CA GLY A 91 1.18 -2.09 -12.53
C GLY A 91 2.53 -1.91 -11.85
N HIS A 92 3.35 -0.98 -12.36
CA HIS A 92 4.55 -0.49 -11.69
C HIS A 92 4.16 0.69 -10.80
N PHE A 93 4.59 0.66 -9.54
CA PHE A 93 4.27 1.70 -8.58
C PHE A 93 5.49 2.54 -8.27
N GLU A 94 5.25 3.82 -8.05
CA GLU A 94 6.26 4.77 -7.61
C GLU A 94 5.67 5.61 -6.48
N VAL A 95 6.51 6.06 -5.55
CA VAL A 95 6.13 7.03 -4.51
C VAL A 95 6.99 8.27 -4.71
N ASP A 96 6.33 9.42 -4.77
CA ASP A 96 7.00 10.72 -4.88
C ASP A 96 7.28 11.27 -3.48
N ILE A 97 8.56 11.32 -3.14
CA ILE A 97 9.03 11.84 -1.86
C ILE A 97 9.80 13.12 -2.15
N ALA A 98 9.22 14.25 -1.73
CA ALA A 98 9.81 15.58 -1.89
C ALA A 98 10.24 15.92 -3.34
N GLY A 99 9.51 15.43 -4.34
CA GLY A 99 9.76 15.69 -5.76
C GLY A 99 10.62 14.62 -6.46
N ILE A 100 11.04 13.57 -5.75
CA ILE A 100 11.81 12.44 -6.30
C ILE A 100 10.93 11.20 -6.32
N ARG A 101 10.82 10.55 -7.49
CA ARG A 101 10.04 9.31 -7.64
C ARG A 101 10.91 8.09 -7.38
N TYR A 102 10.55 7.33 -6.35
CA TYR A 102 11.19 6.06 -6.01
C TYR A 102 10.32 4.90 -6.48
N SER A 103 10.95 3.93 -7.17
CA SER A 103 10.28 2.69 -7.54
C SER A 103 9.86 1.93 -6.29
N ALA A 104 8.64 1.39 -6.31
CA ALA A 104 8.06 0.69 -5.19
C ALA A 104 7.52 -0.68 -5.60
N SER A 105 7.95 -1.72 -4.89
CA SER A 105 7.39 -3.05 -5.04
C SER A 105 6.25 -3.28 -4.05
N ARG A 106 5.29 -4.10 -4.45
CA ARG A 106 4.20 -4.53 -3.59
C ARG A 106 4.67 -5.72 -2.77
N HIS A 107 4.81 -5.55 -1.46
CA HIS A 107 5.22 -6.65 -0.59
C HIS A 107 3.99 -7.44 -0.13
N TRP A 108 3.65 -8.48 -0.89
CA TRP A 108 2.49 -9.36 -0.66
C TRP A 108 2.82 -10.62 0.14
N LYS A 109 4.11 -10.91 0.38
CA LYS A 109 4.54 -12.04 1.20
C LYS A 109 4.40 -11.68 2.68
N LYS A 110 3.84 -12.59 3.48
CA LYS A 110 3.88 -12.49 4.95
C LYS A 110 5.29 -12.13 5.38
N LEU A 111 5.41 -11.06 6.17
CA LEU A 111 6.67 -10.66 6.78
C LEU A 111 7.23 -11.86 7.52
N LYS A 112 8.45 -12.28 7.20
CA LYS A 112 9.14 -13.31 7.97
C LYS A 112 9.40 -12.71 9.35
N ILE A 113 8.65 -13.19 10.34
CA ILE A 113 8.91 -12.88 11.74
C ILE A 113 10.28 -13.49 12.06
N PRO A 114 11.23 -12.71 12.63
CA PRO A 114 12.50 -13.27 13.08
C PRO A 114 12.26 -14.44 14.03
N ASP A 115 13.03 -15.53 13.88
CA ASP A 115 12.73 -16.80 14.56
C ASP A 115 12.71 -16.71 16.10
N ASN A 116 13.35 -15.69 16.68
CA ASN A 116 13.36 -15.42 18.13
C ASN A 116 12.00 -14.97 18.70
N PHE A 117 11.05 -14.50 17.88
CA PHE A 117 9.71 -14.08 18.33
C PHE A 117 8.63 -15.16 18.15
N ARG A 118 8.97 -16.33 17.60
CA ARG A 118 7.99 -17.36 17.26
C ARG A 118 7.53 -18.21 18.45
N ASN A 119 8.27 -18.17 19.56
CA ASN A 119 8.08 -19.03 20.72
C ASN A 119 7.51 -18.31 21.96
N LEU A 120 6.95 -17.11 21.82
CA LEU A 120 6.27 -16.44 22.93
C LEU A 120 4.78 -16.81 22.93
N ASP A 121 4.46 -18.04 23.31
CA ASP A 121 3.10 -18.44 23.70
C ASP A 121 2.75 -17.68 24.99
N ILE A 122 2.03 -16.57 24.84
CA ILE A 122 1.48 -15.83 25.98
C ILE A 122 0.15 -16.50 26.37
N SER A 123 0.22 -17.71 26.92
CA SER A 123 -0.89 -18.26 27.71
C SER A 123 -0.71 -17.84 29.17
N ARG A 124 -1.31 -16.70 29.52
CA ARG A 124 -1.72 -16.39 30.89
C ARG A 124 -3.03 -15.62 30.85
#